data_AF-A0A4Q3VZQ3-F1
#
_entry.id   AF-A0A4Q3VZQ3-F1
#
_cell.length_a   1.000
_cell.length_b   1.000
_cell.length_c   1.000
_cell.angle_alpha   90.00
_cell.angle_beta   90.00
_cell.angle_gamma   90.00
#
_symmetry.space_group_name_H-M   'P 1'
#
loop_
_entity.id
_entity.type
_entity.pdbx_description
1 polymer ?
#
loop_
_entity_poly.entity_id
_entity_poly.type
_entity_poly.pdbx_seq_one_letter_code
_entity_poly.pdbx_strand_id
1 'polypeptide(L)'
;MASLIAALLLGQVFGQTTFAPADVPRDHWAFPAVNEMFREGLLTGYPAAPTPELKLDPKAEFEEAWLVKWRGEMRTGGWLVGDPVGLGRTGNRPSSRYEFAIMVHATFVNMHSIAAQPGCSLETRRLFASKAKDMVKAIGMCRPELIELEVDVSKVMAQINADRKLVNRTFQAPSKG
;
A
#
# COMPACT_ATOMS: atom_id res chain seq x y z
N MET A 1 -4.37 -18.99 -69.53
CA MET A 1 -3.20 -18.65 -68.70
C MET A 1 -3.69 -17.74 -67.59
N ALA A 2 -3.35 -18.08 -66.35
CA ALA A 2 -4.12 -17.87 -65.12
C ALA A 2 -4.57 -16.43 -64.79
N SER A 3 -5.84 -16.36 -64.35
CA SER A 3 -6.52 -15.32 -63.55
C SER A 3 -5.68 -14.78 -62.39
N LEU A 4 -5.57 -13.46 -62.21
CA LEU A 4 -6.46 -12.58 -61.40
C LEU A 4 -6.30 -12.75 -59.87
N ILE A 5 -5.54 -11.82 -59.29
CA ILE A 5 -5.69 -11.15 -57.97
C ILE A 5 -6.25 -11.99 -56.81
N ALA A 6 -5.41 -12.26 -55.81
CA ALA A 6 -5.85 -12.54 -54.43
C ALA A 6 -4.94 -11.78 -53.45
N ALA A 7 -5.23 -10.49 -53.29
CA ALA A 7 -4.81 -9.70 -52.14
C ALA A 7 -5.71 -10.02 -50.94
N LEU A 8 -5.16 -9.86 -49.72
CA LEU A 8 -5.83 -10.00 -48.42
C LEU A 8 -6.31 -11.43 -48.13
N LEU A 9 -5.92 -12.07 -47.03
CA LEU A 9 -6.36 -11.69 -45.70
C LEU A 9 -5.24 -11.98 -44.70
N LEU A 10 -4.58 -10.90 -44.25
CA LEU A 10 -3.98 -10.85 -42.92
C LEU A 10 -5.12 -11.11 -41.92
N GLY A 11 -5.21 -12.33 -41.41
CA GLY A 11 -6.04 -12.66 -40.26
C GLY A 11 -5.48 -11.95 -39.03
N GLN A 12 -5.73 -10.65 -38.91
CA GLN A 12 -5.64 -9.97 -37.63
C GLN A 12 -6.74 -10.58 -36.76
N VAL A 13 -6.36 -11.54 -35.93
CA VAL A 13 -7.12 -11.89 -34.74
C VAL A 13 -7.14 -10.63 -33.89
N PHE A 14 -8.17 -9.81 -34.07
CA PHE A 14 -8.51 -8.76 -33.12
C PHE A 14 -8.89 -9.48 -31.83
N GLY A 15 -7.89 -9.74 -30.98
CA GLY A 15 -8.16 -9.99 -29.58
C GLY A 15 -8.93 -8.77 -29.08
N GLN A 16 -10.21 -8.93 -28.80
CA GLN A 16 -11.00 -7.86 -28.19
C GLN A 16 -10.30 -7.49 -26.88
N THR A 17 -9.59 -6.36 -26.90
CA THR A 17 -9.02 -5.76 -25.70
C THR A 17 -10.17 -5.58 -24.73
N THR A 18 -10.05 -6.27 -23.62
CA THR A 18 -11.10 -6.33 -22.60
C THR A 18 -10.76 -5.29 -21.56
N PHE A 19 -11.56 -4.24 -21.54
CA PHE A 19 -11.45 -3.12 -20.62
C PHE A 19 -12.42 -3.28 -19.45
N ALA A 20 -13.54 -3.98 -19.67
CA ALA A 20 -14.50 -4.26 -18.62
C ALA A 20 -13.89 -5.12 -17.47
N PRO A 21 -14.27 -4.86 -16.21
CA PRO A 21 -13.81 -5.62 -15.06
C PRO A 21 -14.32 -7.07 -15.05
N ALA A 22 -13.63 -7.93 -14.31
CA ALA A 22 -13.86 -9.38 -14.30
C ALA A 22 -15.21 -9.82 -13.73
N ASP A 23 -15.91 -8.93 -13.02
CA ASP A 23 -17.25 -9.12 -12.48
C ASP A 23 -18.36 -8.93 -13.53
N VAL A 24 -18.03 -8.52 -14.76
CA VAL A 24 -18.95 -8.48 -15.90
C VAL A 24 -18.56 -9.55 -16.93
N PRO A 25 -19.24 -10.72 -16.94
CA PRO A 25 -18.99 -11.77 -17.93
C PRO A 25 -19.15 -11.29 -19.37
N ARG A 26 -18.40 -11.88 -20.31
CA ARG A 26 -18.42 -11.49 -21.73
C ARG A 26 -19.78 -11.69 -22.41
N ASP A 27 -20.55 -12.64 -21.92
CA ASP A 27 -21.90 -12.99 -22.36
C ASP A 27 -22.99 -12.18 -21.63
N HIS A 28 -22.62 -11.30 -20.72
CA HIS A 28 -23.57 -10.43 -20.02
C HIS A 28 -24.13 -9.36 -20.96
N TRP A 29 -25.44 -9.09 -20.90
CA TRP A 29 -26.13 -8.13 -21.78
C TRP A 29 -25.54 -6.72 -21.75
N ALA A 30 -24.96 -6.31 -20.62
CA ALA A 30 -24.33 -5.00 -20.44
C ALA A 30 -22.84 -4.95 -20.84
N PHE A 31 -22.22 -6.10 -21.14
CA PHE A 31 -20.78 -6.18 -21.40
C PHE A 31 -20.29 -5.22 -22.50
N PRO A 32 -20.98 -5.10 -23.66
CA PRO A 32 -20.52 -4.20 -24.71
C PRO A 32 -20.46 -2.74 -24.25
N ALA A 33 -21.49 -2.29 -23.53
CA ALA A 33 -21.59 -0.92 -23.03
C ALA A 33 -20.55 -0.66 -21.92
N VAL A 34 -20.40 -1.58 -20.96
CA VAL A 34 -19.42 -1.44 -19.89
C VAL A 34 -18.00 -1.43 -20.46
N ASN A 35 -17.68 -2.33 -21.38
CA ASN A 35 -16.37 -2.39 -22.01
C ASN A 35 -16.03 -1.11 -22.77
N GLU A 36 -17.01 -0.53 -23.47
CA GLU A 36 -16.86 0.75 -24.16
C GLU A 36 -16.64 1.90 -23.19
N MET A 37 -17.47 2.00 -22.14
CA MET A 37 -17.35 3.08 -21.17
C MET A 37 -16.06 2.99 -20.34
N PHE A 38 -15.53 1.79 -20.05
CA PHE A 38 -14.20 1.63 -19.46
C PHE A 38 -13.09 2.00 -20.44
N ARG A 39 -13.24 1.66 -21.73
CA ARG A 39 -12.31 2.08 -22.80
C ARG A 39 -12.24 3.60 -22.94
N GLU A 40 -13.39 4.27 -22.89
CA GLU A 40 -13.52 5.73 -22.96
C GLU A 40 -13.16 6.43 -21.64
N GLY A 41 -12.95 5.69 -20.55
CA GLY A 41 -12.63 6.22 -19.23
C GLY A 41 -13.83 6.84 -18.49
N LEU A 42 -15.06 6.56 -18.93
CA LEU A 42 -16.31 7.00 -18.30
C LEU A 42 -16.66 6.19 -17.04
N LEU A 43 -16.18 4.94 -16.96
CA LEU A 43 -16.37 4.06 -15.80
C LEU A 43 -15.02 3.67 -15.19
N THR A 44 -15.01 3.49 -13.86
CA THR A 44 -13.82 3.14 -13.07
C THR A 44 -14.01 1.93 -12.15
N GLY A 45 -15.23 1.38 -12.11
CA GLY A 45 -15.61 0.25 -11.23
C GLY A 45 -16.10 0.70 -9.86
N TYR A 46 -16.69 -0.24 -9.11
CA TYR A 46 -17.13 0.02 -7.74
C TYR A 46 -15.93 -0.05 -6.78
N PRO A 47 -15.81 0.83 -5.76
CA PRO A 47 -14.77 0.68 -4.76
C PRO A 47 -14.87 -0.71 -4.12
N ALA A 48 -13.73 -1.38 -3.99
CA ALA A 48 -13.64 -2.67 -3.32
C ALA A 48 -14.31 -2.62 -1.93
N ALA A 49 -14.72 -3.79 -1.42
CA ALA A 49 -15.32 -3.93 -0.10
C ALA A 49 -14.56 -3.10 0.96
N PRO A 50 -15.26 -2.50 1.94
CA PRO A 50 -14.64 -1.62 2.93
C PRO A 50 -13.39 -2.25 3.52
N THR A 51 -12.27 -1.54 3.49
CA THR A 51 -11.02 -2.06 4.04
C THR A 51 -11.21 -2.31 5.52
N PRO A 52 -11.09 -3.57 6.00
CA PRO A 52 -11.28 -3.86 7.41
C PRO A 52 -10.23 -3.11 8.22
N GLU A 53 -10.65 -2.57 9.35
CA GLU A 53 -9.77 -1.85 10.25
C GLU A 53 -8.76 -2.81 10.88
N LEU A 54 -7.51 -2.39 10.88
CA LEU A 54 -6.48 -3.07 11.66
C LEU A 54 -6.73 -2.78 13.13
N LYS A 55 -6.55 -3.82 13.95
CA LYS A 55 -6.64 -3.76 15.39
C LYS A 55 -5.27 -4.10 15.96
N LEU A 56 -4.91 -3.44 17.06
CA LEU A 56 -3.74 -3.84 17.83
C LEU A 56 -4.03 -5.19 18.48
N ASP A 57 -3.03 -6.05 18.47
CA ASP A 57 -3.04 -7.23 19.31
C ASP A 57 -2.59 -6.83 20.73
N PRO A 58 -3.48 -6.89 21.74
CA PRO A 58 -3.11 -6.54 23.11
C PRO A 58 -2.13 -7.53 23.74
N LYS A 59 -1.93 -8.70 23.12
CA LYS A 59 -1.03 -9.76 23.59
C LYS A 59 0.22 -9.92 22.73
N ALA A 60 0.52 -8.94 21.87
CA ALA A 60 1.72 -8.97 21.05
C ALA A 60 2.97 -9.09 21.93
N GLU A 61 3.70 -10.19 21.79
CA GLU A 61 4.94 -10.42 22.51
C GLU A 61 6.10 -9.66 21.85
N PHE A 62 7.07 -9.22 22.66
CA PHE A 62 8.23 -8.51 22.16
C PHE A 62 9.19 -9.48 21.45
N GLU A 63 9.30 -9.37 20.12
CA GLU A 63 10.20 -10.19 19.30
C GLU A 63 11.39 -9.35 18.78
N GLU A 64 12.51 -9.35 19.51
CA GLU A 64 13.69 -8.54 19.14
C GLU A 64 14.21 -8.88 17.73
N ALA A 65 14.39 -10.16 17.41
CA ALA A 65 14.93 -10.59 16.13
C ALA A 65 14.06 -10.14 14.94
N TRP A 66 12.74 -10.15 15.12
CA TRP A 66 11.80 -9.67 14.11
C TRP A 66 11.92 -8.15 13.94
N LEU A 67 11.97 -7.39 15.04
CA LEU A 67 12.13 -5.93 15.02
C LEU A 67 13.46 -5.50 14.40
N VAL A 68 14.55 -6.23 14.66
CA VAL A 68 15.87 -5.98 14.03
C VAL A 68 15.80 -6.16 12.52
N LYS A 69 15.16 -7.23 12.05
CA LYS A 69 14.96 -7.47 10.61
C LYS A 69 14.08 -6.39 10.00
N TRP A 70 12.93 -6.11 10.62
CA TRP A 70 11.98 -5.11 10.17
C TRP A 70 12.59 -3.70 10.10
N ARG A 71 13.42 -3.32 11.09
CA ARG A 71 14.23 -2.10 11.07
C ARG A 71 15.08 -2.01 9.81
N GLY A 72 15.78 -3.09 9.46
CA GLY A 72 16.60 -3.17 8.25
C GLY A 72 15.77 -2.86 7.01
N GLU A 73 14.60 -3.51 6.89
CA GLU A 73 13.67 -3.31 5.77
C GLU A 73 13.13 -1.87 5.69
N MET A 74 12.71 -1.29 6.81
CA MET A 74 12.19 0.07 6.87
C MET A 74 13.26 1.11 6.53
N ARG A 75 14.50 0.87 6.97
CA ARG A 75 15.66 1.72 6.64
C ARG A 75 16.01 1.63 5.16
N THR A 76 16.12 0.42 4.61
CA THR A 76 16.41 0.25 3.17
C THR A 76 15.29 0.77 2.28
N GLY A 77 14.04 0.72 2.75
CA GLY A 77 12.89 1.26 2.05
C GLY A 77 12.71 2.77 2.18
N GLY A 78 13.57 3.47 2.94
CA GLY A 78 13.45 4.92 3.17
C GLY A 78 12.31 5.34 4.09
N TRP A 79 11.66 4.38 4.75
CA TRP A 79 10.54 4.62 5.67
C TRP A 79 11.00 5.00 7.07
N LEU A 80 12.16 4.49 7.49
CA LEU A 80 12.82 4.90 8.73
C LEU A 80 13.94 5.89 8.38
N VAL A 81 13.81 7.12 8.87
CA VAL A 81 14.82 8.17 8.79
C VAL A 81 15.30 8.48 10.21
N GLY A 82 16.61 8.64 10.39
CA GLY A 82 17.19 8.91 11.71
C GLY A 82 17.03 7.74 12.68
N ASP A 83 17.45 6.54 12.25
CA ASP A 83 17.53 5.36 13.13
C ASP A 83 18.23 5.75 14.45
N PRO A 84 17.62 5.51 15.63
CA PRO A 84 18.21 5.83 16.93
C PRO A 84 19.62 5.27 17.11
N VAL A 85 19.96 4.20 16.39
CA VAL A 85 21.30 3.61 16.39
C VAL A 85 22.33 4.48 15.66
N GLY A 86 21.93 5.28 14.68
CA GLY A 86 22.81 6.10 13.84
C GLY A 86 23.20 7.46 14.43
N LEU A 87 22.60 7.89 15.54
CA LEU A 87 22.79 9.23 16.13
C LEU A 87 23.85 9.28 17.26
N GLY A 88 24.92 8.50 17.14
CA GLY A 88 26.05 8.56 18.08
C GLY A 88 26.22 7.33 18.99
N ARG A 89 25.80 6.15 18.53
CA ARG A 89 25.99 4.92 19.29
C ARG A 89 27.43 4.41 19.14
N THR A 90 28.23 4.52 20.20
CA THR A 90 29.54 3.87 20.33
C THR A 90 29.38 2.49 20.98
N GLY A 91 29.60 1.41 20.22
CA GLY A 91 29.69 0.04 20.75
C GLY A 91 28.61 -0.95 20.30
N ASN A 92 28.88 -2.24 20.48
CA ASN A 92 28.08 -3.37 19.99
C ASN A 92 27.12 -3.95 21.05
N ARG A 93 26.20 -3.13 21.57
CA ARG A 93 25.15 -3.61 22.51
C ARG A 93 23.81 -3.87 21.79
N PRO A 94 22.99 -4.82 22.27
CA PRO A 94 21.62 -5.01 21.78
C PRO A 94 20.77 -3.73 21.88
N SER A 95 19.75 -3.61 21.03
CA SER A 95 18.82 -2.47 21.08
C SER A 95 17.85 -2.61 22.25
N SER A 96 17.63 -1.54 23.01
CA SER A 96 16.63 -1.56 24.09
C SER A 96 15.20 -1.49 23.52
N ARG A 97 14.21 -1.90 24.32
CA ARG A 97 12.80 -1.78 23.94
C ARG A 97 12.40 -0.33 23.62
N TYR A 98 12.92 0.65 24.38
CA TYR A 98 12.71 2.07 24.09
C TYR A 98 13.33 2.50 22.76
N GLU A 99 14.52 2.02 22.42
CA GLU A 99 15.13 2.33 21.11
C GLU A 99 14.25 1.79 19.97
N PHE A 100 13.65 0.60 20.15
CA PHE A 100 12.66 0.09 19.20
C PHE A 100 11.36 0.90 19.19
N ALA A 101 10.87 1.37 20.33
CA ALA A 101 9.67 2.20 20.40
C ALA A 101 9.86 3.54 19.66
N ILE A 102 11.00 4.20 19.88
CA ILE A 102 11.37 5.43 19.15
C ILE A 102 11.44 5.15 17.65
N MET A 103 12.09 4.06 17.25
CA MET A 103 12.20 3.65 15.85
C MET A 103 10.82 3.38 15.23
N VAL A 104 9.93 2.65 15.91
CA VAL A 104 8.56 2.39 15.44
C VAL A 104 7.81 3.71 15.25
N HIS A 105 7.87 4.60 16.24
CA HIS A 105 7.21 5.89 16.16
C HIS A 105 7.76 6.77 15.04
N ALA A 106 9.09 6.87 14.91
CA ALA A 106 9.75 7.62 13.85
C ALA A 106 9.38 7.09 12.45
N THR A 107 9.34 5.77 12.30
CA THR A 107 8.91 5.13 11.05
C THR A 107 7.47 5.51 10.72
N PHE A 108 6.55 5.43 11.69
CA PHE A 108 5.16 5.84 11.50
C PHE A 108 5.04 7.31 11.11
N VAL A 109 5.71 8.22 11.82
CA VAL A 109 5.64 9.67 11.56
C VAL A 109 6.13 9.98 10.15
N ASN A 110 7.27 9.41 9.74
CA ASN A 110 7.81 9.63 8.40
C ASN A 110 6.89 9.04 7.32
N MET A 111 6.43 7.81 7.51
CA MET A 111 5.47 7.16 6.61
C MET A 111 4.18 7.97 6.43
N HIS A 112 3.60 8.44 7.53
CA HIS A 112 2.40 9.26 7.50
C HIS A 112 2.65 10.62 6.83
N SER A 113 3.77 11.27 7.14
CA SER A 113 4.16 12.53 6.51
C SER A 113 4.26 12.38 4.98
N ILE A 114 4.92 11.34 4.49
CA ILE A 114 5.02 11.05 3.05
C ILE A 114 3.64 10.79 2.45
N ALA A 115 2.79 9.99 3.11
CA ALA A 115 1.45 9.67 2.61
C ALA A 115 0.52 10.91 2.54
N ALA A 116 0.69 11.84 3.49
CA ALA A 116 -0.10 13.07 3.62
C ALA A 116 0.34 14.20 2.68
N GLN A 117 1.54 14.12 2.09
CA GLN A 117 2.05 15.16 1.20
C GLN A 117 1.12 15.38 -0.03
N PRO A 118 0.83 16.66 -0.38
CA PRO A 118 0.19 16.98 -1.66
C PRO A 118 1.03 16.45 -2.82
N GLY A 119 0.42 15.68 -3.72
CA GLY A 119 1.13 15.06 -4.85
C GLY A 119 1.76 13.69 -4.56
N CYS A 120 1.59 13.14 -3.35
CA CYS A 120 2.01 11.76 -3.06
C CYS A 120 1.33 10.78 -4.04
N SER A 121 2.13 9.95 -4.70
CA SER A 121 1.65 9.02 -5.72
C SER A 121 0.78 7.92 -5.12
N LEU A 122 -0.15 7.39 -5.92
CA LEU A 122 -0.97 6.25 -5.52
C LEU A 122 -0.10 5.02 -5.21
N GLU A 123 1.00 4.85 -5.93
CA GLU A 123 1.96 3.77 -5.70
C GLU A 123 2.59 3.87 -4.30
N THR A 124 3.07 5.04 -3.91
CA THR A 124 3.64 5.26 -2.56
C THR A 124 2.60 4.97 -1.46
N ARG A 125 1.34 5.40 -1.66
CA ARG A 125 0.25 5.09 -0.73
C ARG A 125 -0.07 3.59 -0.67
N ARG A 126 0.00 2.88 -1.80
CA ARG A 126 -0.15 1.42 -1.85
C ARG A 126 0.99 0.72 -1.11
N LEU A 127 2.22 1.19 -1.28
CA LEU A 127 3.38 0.69 -0.54
C LEU A 127 3.18 0.89 0.97
N PHE A 128 2.74 2.07 1.42
CA PHE A 128 2.35 2.29 2.81
C PHE A 128 1.30 1.26 3.29
N ALA A 129 0.20 1.11 2.54
CA ALA A 129 -0.87 0.19 2.91
C ALA A 129 -0.42 -1.27 2.99
N SER A 130 0.57 -1.66 2.16
CA SER A 130 1.19 -2.99 2.20
C SER A 130 1.97 -3.24 3.49
N LYS A 131 2.58 -2.21 4.08
CA LYS A 131 3.40 -2.28 5.30
C LYS A 131 2.62 -2.03 6.59
N ALA A 132 1.39 -1.53 6.48
CA ALA A 132 0.58 -1.15 7.63
C ALA A 132 0.33 -2.30 8.63
N LYS A 133 0.22 -3.55 8.17
CA LYS A 133 0.07 -4.70 9.07
C LYS A 133 1.31 -4.92 9.94
N ASP A 134 2.49 -4.87 9.33
CA ASP A 134 3.77 -5.01 10.04
C ASP A 134 3.99 -3.84 11.00
N MET A 135 3.61 -2.63 10.60
CA MET A 135 3.63 -1.45 11.47
C MET A 135 2.75 -1.64 12.71
N VAL A 136 1.51 -2.12 12.54
CA VAL A 136 0.60 -2.39 13.67
C VAL A 136 1.15 -3.50 14.56
N LYS A 137 1.77 -4.54 14.00
CA LYS A 137 2.49 -5.56 14.77
C LYS A 137 3.59 -4.92 15.62
N ALA A 138 4.45 -4.09 15.01
CA ALA A 138 5.55 -3.43 15.71
C ALA A 138 5.06 -2.46 16.82
N ILE A 139 3.97 -1.72 16.58
CA ILE A 139 3.32 -0.89 17.60
C ILE A 139 2.80 -1.74 18.76
N GLY A 140 2.19 -2.91 18.47
CA GLY A 140 1.73 -3.84 19.49
C GLY A 140 2.87 -4.30 20.41
N MET A 141 4.00 -4.68 19.82
CA MET A 141 5.20 -5.15 20.55
C MET A 141 5.81 -4.09 21.47
N CYS A 142 5.80 -2.84 21.04
CA CYS A 142 6.40 -1.71 21.77
C CYS A 142 5.37 -0.83 22.48
N ARG A 143 4.13 -1.31 22.66
CA ARG A 143 3.03 -0.51 23.18
C ARG A 143 3.30 0.10 24.56
N PRO A 144 3.82 -0.65 25.56
CA PRO A 144 4.11 -0.08 26.88
C PRO A 144 5.09 1.10 26.79
N GLU A 145 6.18 0.92 26.05
CA GLU A 145 7.21 1.95 25.87
C GLU A 145 6.69 3.17 25.09
N LEU A 146 5.82 2.95 24.09
CA LEU A 146 5.17 4.04 23.36
C LEU A 146 4.26 4.87 24.26
N ILE A 147 3.54 4.24 25.19
CA ILE A 147 2.70 4.95 26.17
C ILE A 147 3.57 5.77 27.12
N GLU A 148 4.69 5.22 27.57
CA GLU A 148 5.65 5.94 28.42
C GLU A 148 6.34 7.11 27.70
N LEU A 149 6.52 7.01 26.38
CA LEU A 149 6.95 8.10 25.50
C LEU A 149 5.83 9.10 25.19
N GLU A 150 4.68 9.00 25.86
CA GLU A 150 3.49 9.85 25.67
C GLU A 150 2.92 9.82 24.24
N VAL A 151 3.19 8.75 23.49
CA VAL A 151 2.62 8.56 22.15
C VAL A 151 1.15 8.13 22.29
N ASP A 152 0.25 8.91 21.69
CA ASP A 152 -1.16 8.53 21.57
C ASP A 152 -1.34 7.39 20.55
N VAL A 153 -1.23 6.17 21.05
CA VAL A 153 -1.36 4.93 20.27
C VAL A 153 -2.74 4.83 19.58
N SER A 154 -3.81 5.34 20.22
CA SER A 154 -5.15 5.31 19.65
C SER A 154 -5.24 6.21 18.41
N LYS A 155 -4.67 7.41 18.49
CA LYS A 155 -4.57 8.33 17.36
C LYS A 155 -3.71 7.77 16.24
N VAL A 156 -2.57 7.17 16.56
CA VAL A 156 -1.69 6.50 15.58
C VAL A 156 -2.48 5.41 14.83
N MET A 157 -3.22 4.55 15.54
CA MET A 157 -4.03 3.51 14.92
C MET A 157 -5.16 4.06 14.04
N ALA A 158 -5.83 5.12 14.50
CA ALA A 158 -6.85 5.80 13.70
C ALA A 158 -6.26 6.35 12.39
N GLN A 159 -5.07 6.94 12.45
CA GLN A 159 -4.38 7.49 11.29
C GLN A 159 -3.96 6.40 10.30
N ILE A 160 -3.36 5.30 10.77
CA ILE A 160 -3.00 4.15 9.91
C ILE A 160 -4.25 3.64 9.16
N ASN A 161 -5.37 3.49 9.86
CA ASN A 161 -6.61 3.02 9.25
C ASN A 161 -7.20 4.05 8.27
N ALA A 162 -7.09 5.35 8.55
CA ALA A 162 -7.50 6.42 7.64
C ALA A 162 -6.67 6.40 6.35
N ASP A 163 -5.35 6.35 6.46
CA ASP A 163 -4.41 6.37 5.33
C ASP A 163 -4.62 5.14 4.42
N ARG A 164 -4.87 3.96 5.00
CA ARG A 164 -5.24 2.75 4.24
C ARG A 164 -6.53 2.91 3.45
N LYS A 165 -7.54 3.58 4.03
CA LYS A 165 -8.82 3.82 3.36
C LYS A 165 -8.66 4.78 2.17
N LEU A 166 -7.68 5.69 2.20
CA LEU A 166 -7.42 6.60 1.07
C LEU A 166 -6.98 5.86 -0.19
N VAL A 167 -6.21 4.77 -0.07
CA VAL A 167 -5.77 3.96 -1.22
C VAL A 167 -6.97 3.45 -2.03
N ASN A 168 -8.06 3.08 -1.36
CA ASN A 168 -9.26 2.53 -2.00
C ASN A 168 -10.29 3.60 -2.39
N ARG A 169 -10.06 4.87 -2.02
CA ARG A 169 -10.92 6.02 -2.39
C ARG A 169 -10.40 6.84 -3.56
N THR A 170 -9.14 6.66 -3.97
CA THR A 170 -8.52 7.53 -4.97
C THR A 170 -8.93 7.09 -6.39
N PHE A 171 -9.47 8.03 -7.18
CA PHE A 171 -9.80 7.87 -8.59
C PHE A 171 -8.60 7.34 -9.38
N GLN A 172 -8.77 6.18 -10.06
CA GLN A 172 -7.80 5.69 -11.02
C GLN A 172 -8.12 6.32 -12.38
N ALA A 173 -7.42 7.41 -12.72
CA ALA A 173 -7.47 7.94 -14.08
C ALA A 173 -6.81 6.91 -15.02
N PRO A 174 -7.41 6.58 -16.18
CA PRO A 174 -6.73 5.75 -17.16
C PRO A 174 -5.43 6.46 -17.60
N SER A 175 -4.31 5.74 -17.55
CA SER A 175 -3.08 6.21 -18.18
C SER A 175 -3.33 6.30 -19.68
N LYS A 176 -3.15 7.49 -20.27
CA LYS A 176 -3.20 7.67 -21.72
C LYS A 176 -2.19 6.72 -22.37
N GLY A 177 -2.69 5.69 -23.05
CA GLY A 177 -1.94 4.87 -23.99
C GLY A 177 -1.89 5.53 -25.35
#